data_AF-A0A8J6HYE2-F1
#
_entry.id   AF-A0A8J6HYE2-F1
#
_cell.length_a   1.000
_cell.length_b   1.000
_cell.length_c   1.000
_cell.angle_alpha   90.00
_cell.angle_beta   90.00
_cell.angle_gamma   90.00
#
_symmetry.space_group_name_H-M   'P 1'
#
loop_
_entity.id
_entity.type
_entity.pdbx_description
1 polymer ?
#
loop_
_entity_poly.entity_id
_entity_poly.type
_entity_poly.pdbx_seq_one_letter_code
_entity_poly.pdbx_strand_id
1 'polypeptide(L)'
;MTLSEFKWIWYMEFGHRMWGRAIGAVFLIPAVYFWSRGMFTAAMKKRVLAFGALIAGQGLMGWYMVKSGLEDRFHGESDIPRVSQYRLAAHLSLAFILYTLFLWSGLDHLLPAESITIANKSIVQASRKFKMLAHSCKGLVFLTAVSGAFVAGLDAGLVYNSFPKMADKWDLGNYDSHAHHGSLSDVEEESLTA
;
A
#
# COMPACT_ATOMS: atom_id res chain seq x y z
N MET A 1 25.08 3.22 8.60
CA MET A 1 24.09 4.30 8.41
C MET A 1 24.65 5.57 9.02
N THR A 2 24.68 6.66 8.25
CA THR A 2 25.08 8.00 8.75
C THR A 2 23.98 8.62 9.62
N LEU A 3 24.31 9.61 10.46
CA LEU A 3 23.32 10.28 11.31
C LEU A 3 22.22 10.97 10.49
N SER A 4 22.56 11.49 9.30
CA SER A 4 21.60 12.10 8.38
C SER A 4 20.61 11.09 7.81
N GLU A 5 21.10 9.91 7.38
CA GLU A 5 20.25 8.81 6.89
C GLU A 5 19.28 8.33 7.98
N PHE A 6 19.78 8.17 9.20
CA PHE A 6 18.93 7.78 10.35
C PHE A 6 17.82 8.80 10.60
N LYS A 7 18.16 10.09 10.66
CA LYS A 7 17.18 11.16 10.90
C LYS A 7 16.09 11.17 9.84
N TRP A 8 16.44 11.00 8.57
CA TRP A 8 15.47 10.95 7.48
C TRP A 8 14.46 9.81 7.66
N ILE A 9 14.95 8.59 7.87
CA ILE A 9 14.10 7.41 8.09
C ILE A 9 13.20 7.61 9.31
N TRP A 10 13.78 8.09 10.41
CA TRP A 10 13.05 8.33 11.66
C TRP A 10 11.93 9.36 11.50
N TYR A 11 12.19 10.51 10.84
CA TYR A 11 11.19 11.54 10.63
C TYR A 11 10.03 11.06 9.75
N MET A 12 10.32 10.28 8.70
CA MET A 12 9.29 9.68 7.85
C MET A 12 8.41 8.70 8.63
N GLU A 13 9.01 7.83 9.43
CA GLU A 13 8.28 6.86 10.25
C GLU A 13 7.45 7.55 11.36
N PHE A 14 8.03 8.55 12.03
CA PHE A 14 7.34 9.38 13.02
C PHE A 14 6.15 10.13 12.39
N GLY A 15 6.38 10.79 11.25
CA GLY A 15 5.36 11.53 10.52
C GLY A 15 4.21 10.62 10.10
N HIS A 16 4.52 9.46 9.53
CA HIS A 16 3.52 8.46 9.14
C HIS A 16 2.67 7.98 10.34
N ARG A 17 3.31 7.68 11.48
CA ARG A 17 2.59 7.30 12.72
C ARG A 17 1.69 8.42 13.23
N MET A 18 2.16 9.66 13.19
CA MET A 18 1.37 10.82 13.60
C MET A 18 0.16 11.02 12.66
N TRP A 19 0.34 10.78 11.37
CA TRP A 19 -0.73 10.82 10.38
C TRP A 19 -1.79 9.74 10.61
N GLY A 20 -1.38 8.51 10.92
CA GLY A 20 -2.31 7.45 11.30
C GLY A 20 -3.18 7.83 12.53
N ARG A 21 -2.57 8.44 13.55
CA ARG A 21 -3.30 8.93 14.74
C ARG A 21 -4.25 10.09 14.39
N ALA A 22 -3.80 11.02 13.56
CA ALA A 22 -4.61 12.14 13.11
C ALA A 22 -5.86 11.66 12.35
N ILE A 23 -5.70 10.71 11.42
CA ILE A 23 -6.83 10.09 10.70
C ILE A 23 -7.79 9.41 11.68
N GLY A 24 -7.25 8.65 12.66
CA GLY A 24 -8.04 8.04 13.71
C GLY A 24 -8.85 9.06 14.52
N ALA A 25 -8.24 10.19 14.90
CA ALA A 25 -8.90 11.26 15.63
C ALA A 25 -9.97 11.98 14.79
N VAL A 26 -9.67 12.31 13.54
CA VAL A 26 -10.59 12.96 12.59
C VAL A 26 -11.80 12.06 12.29
N PHE A 27 -11.65 10.75 12.36
CA PHE A 27 -12.77 9.83 12.28
C PHE A 27 -13.53 9.71 13.62
N LEU A 28 -12.81 9.47 14.72
CA LEU A 28 -13.40 9.11 16.00
C LEU A 28 -14.12 10.27 16.67
N ILE A 29 -13.56 11.49 16.63
CA ILE A 29 -14.15 12.66 17.30
C ILE A 29 -15.53 12.98 16.73
N PRO A 30 -15.71 13.17 15.40
CA PRO A 30 -17.03 13.39 14.83
C PRO A 30 -17.94 12.17 14.99
N ALA A 31 -17.41 10.95 14.87
CA ALA A 31 -18.21 9.74 15.06
C ALA A 31 -18.83 9.68 16.45
N VAL A 32 -18.06 9.92 17.51
CA VAL A 32 -18.57 9.96 18.90
C VAL A 32 -19.57 11.09 19.08
N TYR A 33 -19.26 12.29 18.56
CA TYR A 33 -20.16 13.43 18.63
C TYR A 33 -21.53 13.11 17.99
N PHE A 34 -21.57 12.73 16.72
CA PHE A 34 -22.83 12.43 16.02
C PHE A 34 -23.57 11.22 16.59
N TRP A 35 -22.85 10.23 17.14
CA TRP A 35 -23.46 9.09 17.80
C TRP A 35 -24.15 9.49 19.10
N SER A 36 -23.49 10.29 19.94
CA SER A 36 -24.06 10.80 21.21
C SER A 36 -25.28 11.68 21.00
N ARG A 37 -25.33 12.40 19.87
CA ARG A 37 -26.48 13.24 19.46
C ARG A 37 -27.59 12.46 18.77
N GLY A 38 -27.44 11.16 18.56
CA GLY A 38 -28.45 10.33 17.89
C GLY A 38 -28.66 10.66 16.41
N MET A 39 -27.70 11.32 15.77
CA MET A 39 -27.85 11.84 14.39
C MET A 39 -27.65 10.76 13.31
N PHE A 40 -27.25 9.55 13.69
CA PHE A 40 -27.02 8.46 12.75
C PHE A 40 -28.27 7.61 12.47
N THR A 41 -28.54 7.42 11.17
CA THR A 41 -29.47 6.38 10.69
C THR A 41 -28.93 4.98 11.03
N ALA A 42 -29.80 3.96 11.09
CA ALA A 42 -29.38 2.59 11.38
C ALA A 42 -28.32 2.06 10.39
N ALA A 43 -28.42 2.44 9.11
CA ALA A 43 -27.43 2.11 8.10
C ALA A 43 -26.08 2.80 8.36
N MET A 44 -26.11 4.10 8.72
CA MET A 44 -24.88 4.85 9.02
C MET A 44 -24.19 4.31 10.28
N LYS A 45 -24.94 3.90 11.30
CA LYS A 45 -24.38 3.26 12.50
C LYS A 45 -23.54 2.03 12.15
N LYS A 46 -24.05 1.16 11.27
CA LYS A 46 -23.31 -0.02 10.79
C LYS A 46 -22.06 0.37 10.01
N ARG A 47 -22.15 1.38 9.13
CA ARG A 47 -21.00 1.89 8.35
C ARG A 47 -19.90 2.44 9.28
N VAL A 48 -20.26 3.28 10.24
CA VAL A 48 -19.30 3.86 11.22
C VAL A 48 -18.64 2.76 12.05
N LEU A 49 -19.39 1.76 12.52
CA LEU A 49 -18.78 0.63 13.24
C LEU A 49 -17.82 -0.18 12.36
N ALA A 50 -18.21 -0.46 11.10
CA ALA A 50 -17.35 -1.17 10.16
C ALA A 50 -16.06 -0.38 9.86
N PHE A 51 -16.16 0.93 9.62
CA PHE A 51 -15.00 1.77 9.35
C PHE A 51 -14.10 1.93 10.58
N GLY A 52 -14.69 2.05 11.77
CA GLY A 52 -13.94 2.08 13.02
C GLY A 52 -13.16 0.78 13.26
N ALA A 53 -13.77 -0.37 12.99
CA ALA A 53 -13.10 -1.67 13.06
C ALA A 53 -11.95 -1.78 12.04
N LEU A 54 -12.14 -1.27 10.82
CA LEU A 54 -11.08 -1.25 9.80
C LEU A 54 -9.94 -0.30 10.16
N ILE A 55 -10.22 0.88 10.72
CA ILE A 55 -9.19 1.81 11.22
C ILE A 55 -8.39 1.16 12.35
N ALA A 56 -9.08 0.52 13.31
CA ALA A 56 -8.42 -0.20 14.39
C ALA A 56 -7.56 -1.35 13.85
N GLY A 57 -8.09 -2.15 12.92
CA GLY A 57 -7.35 -3.20 12.22
C GLY A 57 -6.11 -2.66 11.48
N GLN A 58 -6.23 -1.49 10.85
CA GLN A 58 -5.11 -0.85 10.14
C GLN A 58 -4.02 -0.42 11.13
N GLY A 59 -4.39 0.19 12.25
CA GLY A 59 -3.46 0.54 13.33
C GLY A 59 -2.79 -0.68 13.94
N LEU A 60 -3.55 -1.75 14.21
CA LEU A 60 -3.03 -3.01 14.73
C LEU A 60 -2.04 -3.67 13.75
N MET A 61 -2.38 -3.67 12.45
CA MET A 61 -1.49 -4.20 11.41
C MET A 61 -0.20 -3.38 11.31
N GLY A 62 -0.29 -2.04 11.39
CA GLY A 62 0.87 -1.16 11.40
C GLY A 62 1.77 -1.37 12.63
N TRP A 63 1.17 -1.56 13.81
CA TRP A 63 1.91 -1.93 15.02
C TRP A 63 2.58 -3.30 14.87
N TYR A 64 1.86 -4.29 14.36
CA TYR A 64 2.40 -5.63 14.11
C TYR A 64 3.58 -5.60 13.14
N MET A 65 3.52 -4.82 12.06
CA MET A 65 4.63 -4.64 11.12
C MET A 65 5.91 -4.14 11.79
N VAL A 66 5.79 -3.16 12.70
CA VAL A 66 6.94 -2.59 13.42
C VAL A 66 7.47 -3.58 14.45
N LYS A 67 6.60 -4.14 15.31
CA LYS A 67 7.02 -5.08 16.37
C LYS A 67 7.77 -6.28 15.78
N SER A 68 7.19 -6.90 14.77
CA SER A 68 7.76 -8.08 14.11
C SER A 68 8.93 -7.77 13.17
N GLY A 69 9.26 -6.49 12.96
CA GLY A 69 10.52 -6.06 12.34
C GLY A 69 11.66 -5.98 13.35
N LEU A 70 11.35 -5.90 14.65
CA LEU A 70 12.32 -5.79 15.75
C LEU A 70 12.62 -7.13 16.43
N GLU A 71 11.68 -8.09 16.38
CA GLU A 71 11.78 -9.35 17.16
C GLU A 71 12.60 -10.47 16.51
N ASP A 72 13.07 -10.37 15.25
CA ASP A 72 13.57 -11.57 14.54
C ASP A 72 15.01 -11.53 13.98
N ARG A 73 15.76 -10.42 14.01
CA ARG A 73 17.06 -10.37 13.28
C ARG A 73 18.05 -9.30 13.79
N PHE A 74 18.42 -9.33 15.05
CA PHE A 74 19.62 -8.61 15.49
C PHE A 74 20.68 -9.64 15.88
N HIS A 75 21.41 -10.14 14.87
CA HIS A 75 22.55 -11.03 15.07
C HIS A 75 23.91 -10.31 14.88
N GLY A 76 23.90 -9.05 14.41
CA GLY A 76 25.07 -8.17 14.40
C GLY A 76 24.73 -6.68 14.49
N GLU A 77 25.73 -5.84 14.79
CA GLU A 77 25.59 -4.38 15.02
C GLU A 77 25.09 -3.57 13.79
N SER A 78 24.94 -4.20 12.62
CA SER A 78 24.57 -3.55 11.34
C SER A 78 23.31 -4.13 10.68
N ASP A 79 22.51 -4.93 11.38
CA ASP A 79 21.29 -5.51 10.81
C ASP A 79 20.23 -4.42 10.53
N ILE A 80 19.78 -4.35 9.28
CA ILE A 80 18.76 -3.40 8.83
C ILE A 80 17.38 -4.01 9.14
N PRO A 81 16.49 -3.34 9.89
CA PRO A 81 15.13 -3.84 10.14
C PRO A 81 14.37 -3.97 8.82
N ARG A 82 14.04 -5.20 8.41
CA ARG A 82 13.23 -5.44 7.20
C ARG A 82 11.87 -6.00 7.56
N VAL A 83 10.82 -5.37 7.07
CA VAL A 83 9.45 -5.85 7.24
C VAL A 83 9.18 -6.92 6.18
N SER A 84 8.56 -8.04 6.57
CA SER A 84 8.15 -9.07 5.61
C SER A 84 7.17 -8.52 4.55
N GLN A 85 7.31 -8.98 3.32
CA GLN A 85 6.57 -8.46 2.16
C GLN A 85 5.09 -8.75 2.25
N TYR A 86 4.76 -9.88 2.87
CA TYR A 86 3.38 -10.24 3.19
C TYR A 86 2.75 -9.23 4.15
N ARG A 87 3.50 -8.71 5.13
CA ARG A 87 2.99 -7.73 6.10
C ARG A 87 2.81 -6.36 5.45
N LEU A 88 3.77 -5.95 4.62
CA LEU A 88 3.68 -4.71 3.84
C LEU A 88 2.48 -4.74 2.88
N ALA A 89 2.34 -5.81 2.09
CA ALA A 89 1.23 -5.99 1.15
C ALA A 89 -0.12 -6.04 1.86
N ALA A 90 -0.22 -6.74 2.99
CA ALA A 90 -1.47 -6.81 3.77
C ALA A 90 -1.87 -5.45 4.35
N HIS A 91 -0.92 -4.68 4.90
CA HIS A 91 -1.19 -3.34 5.43
C HIS A 91 -1.60 -2.35 4.34
N LEU A 92 -0.93 -2.39 3.17
CA LEU A 92 -1.32 -1.57 2.02
C LEU A 92 -2.71 -1.96 1.51
N SER A 93 -3.00 -3.25 1.41
CA SER A 93 -4.30 -3.76 0.97
C SER A 93 -5.42 -3.25 1.86
N LEU A 94 -5.23 -3.34 3.18
CA LEU A 94 -6.19 -2.85 4.16
C LEU A 94 -6.36 -1.32 4.09
N ALA A 95 -5.27 -0.57 3.85
CA ALA A 95 -5.31 0.87 3.58
C ALA A 95 -6.20 1.21 2.37
N PHE A 96 -6.02 0.50 1.25
CA PHE A 96 -6.76 0.72 0.01
C PHE A 96 -8.24 0.38 0.15
N ILE A 97 -8.56 -0.71 0.86
CA ILE A 97 -9.96 -1.08 1.17
C ILE A 97 -10.61 0.06 1.97
N LEU A 98 -9.96 0.49 3.04
CA LEU A 98 -10.44 1.56 3.90
C LEU A 98 -10.61 2.89 3.14
N TYR A 99 -9.61 3.28 2.35
CA TYR A 99 -9.67 4.48 1.51
C TYR A 99 -10.84 4.42 0.50
N THR A 100 -11.00 3.28 -0.18
CA THR A 100 -12.09 3.07 -1.14
C THR A 100 -13.46 3.19 -0.47
N LEU A 101 -13.61 2.64 0.73
CA LEU A 101 -14.86 2.70 1.49
C LEU A 101 -15.17 4.13 1.97
N PHE A 102 -14.17 4.88 2.43
CA PHE A 102 -14.33 6.28 2.79
C PHE A 102 -14.68 7.14 1.57
N LEU A 103 -13.98 6.95 0.45
CA LEU A 103 -14.24 7.66 -0.79
C LEU A 103 -15.67 7.37 -1.28
N TRP A 104 -16.07 6.09 -1.29
CA TRP A 104 -17.44 5.71 -1.65
C TRP A 104 -18.48 6.34 -0.72
N SER A 105 -18.27 6.27 0.60
CA SER A 105 -19.20 6.84 1.57
C SER A 105 -19.26 8.37 1.50
N GLY A 106 -18.15 9.03 1.19
CA GLY A 106 -18.08 10.48 0.99
C GLY A 106 -18.83 10.89 -0.27
N LEU A 107 -18.60 10.21 -1.39
CA LEU A 107 -19.33 10.45 -2.64
C LEU A 107 -20.83 10.19 -2.49
N ASP A 108 -21.23 9.11 -1.81
CA ASP A 108 -22.64 8.79 -1.55
C ASP A 108 -23.38 9.90 -0.79
N HIS A 109 -22.66 10.66 0.07
CA HIS A 109 -23.24 11.73 0.86
C HIS A 109 -23.11 13.12 0.23
N LEU A 110 -22.00 13.39 -0.46
CA LEU A 110 -21.72 14.69 -1.10
C LEU A 110 -22.39 14.81 -2.47
N LEU A 111 -22.56 13.68 -3.18
CA LEU A 111 -23.12 13.60 -4.52
C LEU A 111 -24.20 12.50 -4.55
N PRO A 112 -25.33 12.69 -3.85
CA PRO A 112 -26.39 11.70 -3.84
C PRO A 112 -26.90 11.46 -5.26
N ALA A 113 -26.99 10.19 -5.65
CA ALA A 113 -27.46 9.83 -6.98
C ALA A 113 -28.95 10.17 -7.12
N GLU A 114 -29.29 11.02 -8.10
CA GLU A 114 -30.69 11.23 -8.46
C GLU A 114 -31.27 9.95 -9.07
N SER A 115 -32.48 9.59 -8.64
CA SER A 115 -33.22 8.48 -9.23
C SER A 115 -33.74 8.91 -10.60
N ILE A 116 -32.94 8.69 -11.64
CA ILE A 116 -33.41 8.90 -13.01
C ILE A 116 -34.32 7.71 -13.36
N THR A 117 -35.61 7.97 -13.58
CA THR A 117 -36.54 6.99 -14.13
C THR A 117 -36.24 6.80 -15.61
N ILE A 118 -35.23 6.00 -15.92
CA ILE A 118 -34.81 5.73 -17.30
C ILE A 118 -35.77 4.69 -17.90
N ALA A 119 -36.73 5.14 -18.70
CA ALA A 119 -37.64 4.28 -19.45
C ALA A 119 -36.95 3.52 -20.60
N ASN A 120 -35.77 3.97 -21.03
CA ASN A 120 -35.05 3.41 -22.18
C ASN A 120 -34.12 2.24 -21.76
N LYS A 121 -34.46 1.03 -22.22
CA LYS A 121 -33.67 -0.20 -21.98
C LYS A 121 -32.21 -0.10 -22.46
N SER A 122 -31.92 0.63 -23.54
CA SER A 122 -30.55 0.73 -24.06
C SER A 122 -29.63 1.54 -23.14
N ILE A 123 -30.14 2.62 -22.56
CA ILE A 123 -29.42 3.45 -21.60
C ILE A 123 -29.14 2.66 -20.32
N VAL A 124 -30.13 1.92 -19.80
CA VAL A 124 -29.94 1.05 -18.63
C VAL A 124 -28.85 0.00 -18.86
N GLN A 125 -28.81 -0.61 -20.05
CA GLN A 125 -27.78 -1.58 -20.40
C GLN A 125 -26.38 -0.94 -20.51
N ALA A 126 -26.28 0.25 -21.11
CA ALA A 126 -25.03 1.00 -21.20
C ALA A 126 -24.51 1.39 -19.80
N SER A 127 -25.36 1.90 -18.91
CA SER A 127 -25.01 2.22 -17.53
C SER A 127 -24.52 1.00 -16.75
N ARG A 128 -25.13 -0.18 -16.96
CA ARG A 128 -24.67 -1.43 -16.33
C ARG A 128 -23.28 -1.84 -16.82
N LYS A 129 -23.01 -1.72 -18.12
CA LYS A 129 -21.67 -1.98 -18.69
C LYS A 129 -20.63 -1.00 -18.14
N PHE A 130 -20.97 0.28 -18.07
CA PHE A 130 -20.10 1.30 -17.50
C PHE A 130 -19.77 1.02 -16.02
N LYS A 131 -20.79 0.69 -15.21
CA LYS A 131 -20.60 0.32 -13.79
C LYS A 131 -19.68 -0.90 -13.64
N MET A 132 -19.85 -1.90 -14.50
CA MET A 132 -18.99 -3.08 -14.51
C MET A 132 -17.55 -2.70 -14.85
N LEU A 133 -17.34 -1.91 -15.91
CA LEU A 133 -16.01 -1.43 -16.31
C LEU A 133 -15.33 -0.62 -15.20
N ALA A 134 -16.07 0.28 -14.54
CA ALA A 134 -15.56 1.08 -13.43
C ALA A 134 -15.14 0.20 -12.24
N HIS A 135 -15.94 -0.80 -11.88
CA HIS A 135 -15.58 -1.76 -10.84
C HIS A 135 -14.40 -2.66 -11.23
N SER A 136 -14.31 -3.08 -12.50
CA SER A 136 -13.16 -3.84 -13.01
C SER A 136 -11.88 -3.01 -13.00
N CYS A 137 -11.93 -1.75 -13.44
CA CYS A 137 -10.80 -0.82 -13.39
C CYS A 137 -10.32 -0.61 -11.95
N LYS A 138 -11.24 -0.37 -11.02
CA LYS A 138 -10.93 -0.31 -9.58
C LYS A 138 -10.23 -1.58 -9.08
N GLY A 139 -10.73 -2.75 -9.48
CA GLY A 139 -10.12 -4.04 -9.11
C GLY A 139 -8.71 -4.21 -9.69
N LEU A 140 -8.50 -3.77 -10.93
CA LEU A 140 -7.19 -3.81 -11.59
C LEU A 140 -6.18 -2.89 -10.89
N VAL A 141 -6.57 -1.65 -10.58
CA VAL A 141 -5.74 -0.71 -9.81
C VAL A 141 -5.35 -1.29 -8.45
N PHE A 142 -6.32 -1.91 -7.75
CA PHE A 142 -6.05 -2.58 -6.49
C PHE A 142 -5.02 -3.72 -6.65
N LEU A 143 -5.21 -4.59 -7.64
CA LEU A 143 -4.28 -5.69 -7.91
C LEU A 143 -2.88 -5.19 -8.27
N THR A 144 -2.78 -4.14 -9.07
CA THR A 144 -1.51 -3.50 -9.43
C THR A 144 -0.81 -2.93 -8.19
N ALA A 145 -1.54 -2.22 -7.31
CA ALA A 145 -0.98 -1.70 -6.07
C ALA A 145 -0.47 -2.82 -5.14
N VAL A 146 -1.22 -3.91 -5.01
CA VAL A 146 -0.80 -5.08 -4.20
C VAL A 146 0.41 -5.78 -4.80
N SER A 147 0.44 -5.97 -6.12
CA SER A 147 1.62 -6.50 -6.83
C SER A 147 2.84 -5.61 -6.59
N GLY A 148 2.68 -4.29 -6.71
CA GLY A 148 3.72 -3.31 -6.40
C GLY A 148 4.24 -3.40 -4.97
N ALA A 149 3.38 -3.69 -3.99
CA ALA A 149 3.80 -3.89 -2.60
C ALA A 149 4.68 -5.13 -2.42
N PHE A 150 4.40 -6.21 -3.14
CA PHE A 150 5.27 -7.39 -3.15
C PHE A 150 6.62 -7.11 -3.79
N VAL A 151 6.64 -6.39 -4.93
CA VAL A 151 7.87 -5.98 -5.63
C VAL A 151 8.73 -5.07 -4.77
N ALA A 152 8.13 -4.02 -4.20
CA ALA A 152 8.81 -3.07 -3.30
C ALA A 152 9.31 -3.78 -2.05
N GLY A 153 8.54 -4.75 -1.57
CA GLY A 153 8.95 -5.58 -0.49
C GLY A 153 10.21 -6.39 -0.81
N LEU A 154 10.18 -7.19 -1.87
CA LEU A 154 11.27 -8.09 -2.25
C LEU A 154 12.56 -7.39 -2.71
N ASP A 155 12.61 -6.05 -2.64
CA ASP A 155 13.67 -5.21 -3.23
C ASP A 155 13.89 -5.50 -4.74
N ALA A 156 12.91 -6.13 -5.40
CA ALA A 156 13.02 -6.64 -6.77
C ALA A 156 13.14 -5.51 -7.82
N GLY A 157 12.71 -4.29 -7.46
CA GLY A 157 12.90 -3.09 -8.27
C GLY A 157 14.36 -2.63 -8.39
N LEU A 158 15.27 -3.15 -7.56
CA LEU A 158 16.72 -2.86 -7.67
C LEU A 158 17.44 -3.81 -8.63
N VAL A 159 16.84 -4.97 -8.97
CA VAL A 159 17.48 -6.01 -9.78
C VAL A 159 17.38 -5.70 -11.27
N TYR A 160 16.22 -5.21 -11.74
CA TYR A 160 15.99 -4.86 -13.13
C TYR A 160 15.40 -3.45 -13.25
N ASN A 161 16.23 -2.49 -13.64
CA ASN A 161 15.86 -1.07 -13.76
C ASN A 161 15.70 -0.59 -15.21
N SER A 162 15.64 -1.52 -16.17
CA SER A 162 15.38 -1.21 -17.58
C SER A 162 13.93 -1.52 -17.94
N PHE A 163 13.37 -0.78 -18.91
CA PHE A 163 12.04 -1.03 -19.45
C PHE A 163 12.06 -0.76 -20.97
N PRO A 164 11.38 -1.57 -21.82
CA PRO A 164 10.55 -2.74 -21.50
C PRO A 164 11.33 -4.05 -21.27
N LYS A 165 12.64 -4.04 -21.46
CA LYS A 165 13.53 -5.21 -21.33
C LYS A 165 14.01 -5.41 -19.90
N MET A 166 14.40 -6.62 -19.53
CA MET A 166 14.98 -6.94 -18.22
C MET A 166 16.51 -6.98 -18.36
N ALA A 167 17.21 -5.95 -17.89
CA ALA A 167 18.65 -5.74 -18.11
C ALA A 167 19.04 -5.87 -19.59
N ASP A 168 18.37 -5.10 -20.45
CA ASP A 168 18.56 -5.06 -21.92
C ASP A 168 18.26 -6.36 -22.68
N LYS A 169 17.80 -7.41 -21.98
CA LYS A 169 17.43 -8.71 -22.54
C LYS A 169 15.92 -8.98 -22.45
N TRP A 170 15.41 -9.74 -23.40
CA TRP A 170 14.01 -10.20 -23.41
C TRP A 170 13.84 -11.58 -22.78
N ASP A 171 14.94 -12.35 -22.67
CA ASP A 171 14.96 -13.71 -22.17
C ASP A 171 15.97 -13.84 -21.02
N LEU A 172 15.55 -14.49 -19.93
CA LEU A 172 16.34 -14.84 -18.76
C LEU A 172 17.05 -16.21 -18.91
N GLY A 173 16.88 -16.88 -20.06
CA GLY A 173 17.27 -18.27 -20.32
C GLY A 173 18.76 -18.61 -20.24
N ASN A 174 19.64 -17.61 -20.14
CA ASN A 174 21.06 -17.80 -19.84
C ASN A 174 21.45 -17.03 -18.58
N TYR A 175 20.88 -17.43 -17.45
CA TYR A 175 21.41 -17.05 -16.14
C TYR A 175 22.61 -17.95 -15.85
N ASP A 176 23.80 -17.49 -16.21
CA ASP A 176 25.03 -18.12 -15.76
C ASP A 176 25.15 -17.86 -14.25
N SER A 177 24.93 -18.88 -13.42
CA SER A 177 25.00 -18.79 -11.95
C SER A 177 26.39 -18.39 -11.42
N HIS A 178 27.36 -18.17 -12.31
CA HIS A 178 28.75 -17.87 -12.00
C HIS A 178 29.12 -16.37 -12.11
N ALA A 179 28.27 -15.50 -12.66
CA ALA A 179 28.66 -14.12 -12.98
C ALA A 179 28.68 -13.13 -11.80
N HIS A 180 28.44 -13.57 -10.56
CA HIS A 180 28.52 -12.71 -9.37
C HIS A 180 29.53 -13.17 -8.32
N HIS A 181 30.44 -14.08 -8.66
CA HIS A 181 31.77 -14.02 -8.06
C HIS A 181 32.61 -13.08 -8.92
N GLY A 182 32.51 -11.78 -8.63
CA GLY A 182 33.60 -10.87 -8.98
C GLY A 182 34.84 -11.41 -8.31
N SER A 183 35.64 -12.15 -9.07
CA SER A 183 36.98 -12.52 -8.67
C SER A 183 37.71 -11.20 -8.41
N LEU A 184 38.28 -11.08 -7.21
CA LEU A 184 39.10 -9.94 -6.80
C LEU A 184 40.33 -9.71 -7.70
N SER A 185 40.54 -10.55 -8.73
CA SER A 185 41.59 -10.42 -9.75
C SER A 185 41.33 -9.29 -10.75
N ASP A 186 40.07 -8.97 -11.06
CA ASP A 186 39.77 -8.13 -12.22
C ASP A 186 39.94 -6.63 -11.92
N VAL A 187 40.06 -6.27 -10.64
CA VAL A 187 40.34 -4.90 -10.19
C VAL A 187 41.84 -4.62 -10.08
N GLU A 188 42.69 -5.64 -9.90
CA GLU A 188 44.15 -5.44 -9.84
C GLU A 188 44.77 -5.19 -11.21
N GLU A 189 44.23 -5.80 -12.29
CA GLU A 189 44.81 -5.71 -13.63
C GLU A 189 44.58 -4.32 -14.29
N GLU A 190 43.49 -3.63 -13.96
CA GLU A 190 43.18 -2.29 -14.46
C GLU A 190 44.02 -1.18 -13.76
N SER A 191 44.64 -1.48 -12.61
CA SER A 191 45.49 -0.54 -11.87
C SER A 191 46.97 -0.55 -12.29
N LEU A 192 47.39 -1.54 -13.07
CA LEU A 192 48.79 -1.72 -13.49
C LEU A 192 49.06 -1.28 -14.95
N THR A 193 48.07 -0.72 -15.63
CA THR A 193 48.20 -0.26 -17.03
C THR A 193 47.82 1.21 -17.26
N ALA A 194 47.69 2.01 -16.19
CA ALA A 194 47.52 3.47 -16.25
C ALA A 194 48.76 4.22 -15.76
#